data_AF-A0A098ECD6-F1
#
_entry.id   AF-A0A098ECD6-F1
#
_cell.length_a   1.000
_cell.length_b   1.000
_cell.length_c   1.000
_cell.angle_alpha   90.00
_cell.angle_beta   90.00
_cell.angle_gamma   90.00
#
_symmetry.space_group_name_H-M   'P 1'
#
loop_
_entity.id
_entity.type
_entity.pdbx_description
1 polymer ?
#
loop_
_entity_poly.entity_id
_entity_poly.type
_entity_poly.pdbx_seq_one_letter_code
_entity_poly.pdbx_strand_id
1 'polypeptide(L)'
;MQAIFFADGGITSLGANIFNMGLIGTILGYFIYKGIRKASEKVTGKESKKGIIIAAGIASWCAVVLASAACSIEISASGIFPLTESLIAMVSVHAVIGLIEGLITMAVVSFVLKVRPDLLNLEKI
;
A
#
# COMPACT_ATOMS: atom_id res chain seq x y z
N MET A 1 18.16 -4.32 1.46
CA MET A 1 19.03 -3.11 1.50
C MET A 1 18.88 -2.34 2.81
N GLN A 2 17.68 -1.92 3.21
CA GLN A 2 17.44 -1.15 4.46
C GLN A 2 18.11 -1.73 5.71
N ALA A 3 17.86 -3.01 6.03
CA ALA A 3 18.41 -3.63 7.23
C ALA A 3 19.96 -3.73 7.26
N ILE A 4 20.62 -3.85 6.11
CA ILE A 4 22.07 -4.08 6.03
C ILE A 4 22.85 -2.76 5.90
N PHE A 5 22.39 -1.87 5.02
CA PHE A 5 23.13 -0.66 4.65
C PHE A 5 22.67 0.59 5.40
N PHE A 6 21.41 0.61 5.87
CA PHE A 6 20.82 1.77 6.53
C PHE A 6 20.53 1.53 8.02
N ALA A 7 20.83 0.33 8.52
CA ALA A 7 20.48 -0.11 9.88
C ALA A 7 18.99 0.14 10.23
N ASP A 8 18.14 0.13 9.20
CA ASP A 8 16.72 0.40 9.29
C ASP A 8 15.95 -0.93 9.15
N GLY A 9 15.48 -1.42 10.30
CA GLY A 9 14.96 -2.77 10.48
C GLY A 9 16.04 -3.77 10.91
N GLY A 10 15.68 -4.67 11.82
CA GLY A 10 16.59 -5.72 12.32
C GLY A 10 16.73 -6.88 11.33
N ILE A 11 17.91 -7.53 11.30
CA ILE A 11 18.12 -8.75 10.51
C ILE A 11 17.20 -9.87 10.99
N THR A 12 16.97 -9.96 12.30
CA THR A 12 16.04 -10.93 12.90
C THR A 12 14.57 -10.59 12.62
N SER A 13 14.24 -9.31 12.43
CA SER A 13 12.89 -8.86 12.07
C SER A 13 12.67 -8.79 10.55
N LEU A 14 13.65 -9.19 9.73
CA LEU A 14 13.59 -9.06 8.27
C LEU A 14 12.38 -9.81 7.68
N GLY A 15 12.08 -11.01 8.20
CA GLY A 15 10.93 -11.79 7.75
C GLY A 15 9.60 -11.08 8.00
N ALA A 16 9.40 -10.55 9.21
CA ALA A 16 8.23 -9.76 9.58
C ALA A 16 8.12 -8.48 8.72
N ASN A 17 9.24 -7.78 8.49
CA ASN A 17 9.26 -6.58 7.66
C ASN A 17 8.88 -6.89 6.19
N ILE A 18 9.41 -7.97 5.62
CA ILE A 18 9.04 -8.42 4.26
C ILE A 18 7.58 -8.85 4.21
N PHE A 19 7.06 -9.52 5.24
CA PHE A 19 5.67 -9.90 5.32
C PHE A 19 4.74 -8.68 5.33
N ASN A 20 5.01 -7.69 6.18
CA ASN A 20 4.20 -6.48 6.26
C ASN A 20 4.28 -5.63 4.98
N MET A 21 5.47 -5.34 4.46
CA MET A 21 5.62 -4.42 3.33
C MET A 21 5.47 -5.11 1.97
N GLY A 22 6.05 -6.30 1.82
CA GLY A 22 6.04 -7.07 0.59
C GLY A 22 4.72 -7.82 0.38
N LEU A 23 4.26 -8.60 1.36
CA LEU A 23 3.02 -9.36 1.19
C LEU A 23 1.80 -8.48 1.45
N ILE A 24 1.67 -7.91 2.65
CA ILE A 24 0.46 -7.16 3.02
C ILE A 24 0.40 -5.85 2.25
N GLY A 25 1.44 -5.01 2.29
CA GLY A 25 1.45 -3.74 1.58
C GLY A 25 1.25 -3.90 0.06
N THR A 26 1.99 -4.82 -0.57
CA THR A 26 1.97 -4.91 -2.04
C THR A 26 0.84 -5.79 -2.57
N ILE A 27 0.73 -7.04 -2.12
CA ILE A 27 -0.23 -7.99 -2.71
C ILE A 27 -1.66 -7.62 -2.33
N LEU A 28 -1.93 -7.33 -1.04
CA LEU A 28 -3.26 -6.92 -0.63
C LEU A 28 -3.62 -5.55 -1.22
N GLY A 29 -2.67 -4.61 -1.26
CA GLY A 29 -2.82 -3.33 -1.95
C GLY A 29 -3.25 -3.48 -3.41
N TYR A 30 -2.62 -4.41 -4.15
CA TYR A 30 -2.99 -4.70 -5.53
C TYR A 30 -4.41 -5.27 -5.66
N PHE A 31 -4.82 -6.16 -4.76
CA PHE A 31 -6.19 -6.68 -4.75
C PHE A 31 -7.22 -5.60 -4.44
N ILE A 32 -6.91 -4.67 -3.52
CA ILE A 32 -7.75 -3.50 -3.24
C ILE A 32 -7.86 -2.61 -4.47
N TYR A 33 -6.75 -2.30 -5.13
CA TYR A 33 -6.73 -1.54 -6.39
C TYR A 33 -7.62 -2.21 -7.45
N LYS A 34 -7.46 -3.52 -7.67
CA LYS A 34 -8.25 -4.30 -8.63
C LYS A 34 -9.74 -4.31 -8.27
N GLY A 35 -10.06 -4.40 -6.98
CA GLY A 35 -11.43 -4.33 -6.47
C GLY A 35 -12.08 -2.97 -6.76
N ILE A 36 -11.40 -1.88 -6.43
CA ILE A 36 -11.87 -0.50 -6.68
C ILE A 36 -12.04 -0.26 -8.18
N ARG A 37 -11.09 -0.72 -9.00
CA ARG A 37 -11.16 -0.64 -10.47
C ARG A 37 -12.40 -1.32 -11.03
N LYS A 38 -12.61 -2.60 -10.68
CA LYS A 38 -13.77 -3.36 -11.12
C LYS A 38 -15.09 -2.72 -10.68
N ALA A 39 -15.15 -2.23 -9.44
CA ALA A 39 -16.34 -1.54 -8.93
C ALA A 39 -16.61 -0.24 -9.70
N SER A 40 -15.57 0.57 -9.93
CA SER A 40 -15.67 1.82 -10.70
C SER A 40 -16.10 1.58 -12.15
N GLU A 41 -15.55 0.56 -12.81
CA GLU A 41 -15.92 0.20 -14.17
C GLU A 41 -17.38 -0.26 -14.25
N LYS A 42 -17.85 -1.05 -13.28
CA LYS A 42 -19.25 -1.50 -13.21
C LYS A 42 -20.23 -0.32 -13.06
N VAL A 43 -19.86 0.72 -12.31
CA VAL A 43 -20.70 1.90 -12.08
C VAL A 43 -20.68 2.85 -13.27
N THR A 44 -19.52 3.05 -13.90
CA THR A 44 -19.34 4.07 -14.95
C THR A 44 -19.45 3.53 -16.38
N GLY A 45 -19.42 2.21 -16.55
CA GLY A 45 -19.51 1.52 -17.84
C GLY A 45 -18.28 1.67 -18.74
N LYS A 46 -17.19 2.29 -18.26
CA LYS A 46 -15.98 2.53 -19.06
C LYS A 46 -14.72 2.64 -18.20
N GLU A 47 -13.60 2.25 -18.79
CA GLU A 47 -12.28 2.52 -18.22
C GLU A 47 -11.96 4.02 -18.27
N SER A 48 -11.67 4.62 -17.11
CA SER A 48 -11.30 6.03 -17.00
C SER A 48 -9.89 6.18 -16.41
N LYS A 49 -9.06 7.02 -17.05
CA LYS A 49 -7.72 7.39 -16.53
C LYS A 49 -7.80 7.99 -15.13
N LYS A 50 -8.81 8.83 -14.87
CA LYS A 50 -9.05 9.38 -13.52
C LYS A 50 -9.37 8.28 -12.51
N GLY A 51 -10.12 7.27 -12.94
CA GLY A 51 -10.43 6.09 -12.11
C GLY A 51 -9.19 5.28 -11.77
N ILE A 52 -8.22 5.14 -12.69
CA ILE A 52 -6.91 4.49 -12.41
C ILE A 52 -6.19 5.24 -11.29
N ILE A 53 -6.06 6.56 -11.44
CA ILE A 53 -5.32 7.41 -10.50
C ILE A 53 -5.95 7.36 -9.11
N ILE A 54 -7.25 7.59 -9.01
CA ILE A 54 -7.96 7.59 -7.72
C ILE A 54 -7.91 6.21 -7.07
N ALA A 55 -8.12 5.14 -7.85
CA ALA A 55 -8.04 3.77 -7.32
C ALA A 55 -6.65 3.44 -6.78
N ALA A 56 -5.58 3.88 -7.49
CA ALA A 56 -4.21 3.68 -7.05
C ALA A 56 -3.91 4.43 -5.75
N GLY A 57 -4.36 5.69 -5.63
CA GLY A 57 -4.20 6.48 -4.41
C GLY A 57 -4.91 5.86 -3.20
N ILE A 58 -6.17 5.46 -3.35
CA ILE A 58 -6.95 4.83 -2.27
C ILE A 58 -6.34 3.48 -1.89
N ALA A 59 -5.96 2.67 -2.86
CA ALA A 59 -5.34 1.37 -2.61
C ALA A 59 -3.99 1.51 -1.89
N SER A 60 -3.19 2.51 -2.25
CA SER A 60 -1.91 2.83 -1.60
C SER A 60 -2.12 3.23 -0.13
N TRP A 61 -3.09 4.11 0.14
CA TRP A 61 -3.45 4.48 1.52
C TRP A 61 -3.88 3.26 2.35
N CYS A 62 -4.79 2.44 1.80
CA CYS A 62 -5.25 1.22 2.48
C CYS A 62 -4.10 0.23 2.73
N ALA A 63 -3.18 0.07 1.77
CA ALA A 63 -2.03 -0.80 1.90
C ALA A 63 -1.13 -0.39 3.08
N VAL A 64 -0.82 0.90 3.21
CA VAL A 64 -0.01 1.44 4.31
C VAL A 64 -0.70 1.20 5.66
N VAL A 65 -1.99 1.50 5.75
CA VAL A 65 -2.77 1.30 6.98
C VAL A 65 -2.83 -0.18 7.38
N LEU A 66 -3.11 -1.07 6.43
CA LEU A 66 -3.20 -2.51 6.70
C LEU A 66 -1.85 -3.12 7.09
N ALA A 67 -0.77 -2.72 6.42
CA ALA A 67 0.59 -3.14 6.79
C ALA A 67 0.97 -2.66 8.21
N SER A 68 0.60 -1.43 8.58
CA SER A 68 0.86 -0.90 9.93
C SER A 68 0.05 -1.62 11.02
N ALA A 69 -1.20 -2.00 10.71
CA ALA A 69 -2.04 -2.77 11.61
C ALA A 69 -1.49 -4.19 11.82
N ALA A 70 -1.03 -4.84 10.75
CA ALA A 70 -0.40 -6.15 10.83
C ALA A 70 0.90 -6.12 11.65
N CYS A 71 1.75 -5.12 11.43
CA CYS A 71 2.94 -4.89 12.24
C CYS A 71 2.59 -4.71 13.73
N SER A 72 1.49 -4.01 14.04
CA SER A 72 1.03 -3.86 15.44
C SER A 72 0.63 -5.17 16.09
N ILE A 73 -0.02 -6.06 15.32
CA ILE A 73 -0.39 -7.40 15.79
C ILE A 73 0.86 -8.21 16.08
N GLU A 74 1.88 -8.14 15.22
CA GLU A 74 3.16 -8.83 15.41
C GLU A 74 3.93 -8.29 16.63
N ILE A 75 3.98 -6.97 16.82
CA ILE A 75 4.56 -6.34 18.01
C ILE A 75 3.84 -6.84 19.26
N SER A 76 2.51 -6.91 19.24
CA SER A 76 1.77 -7.39 20.40
C SER A 76 1.97 -8.88 20.65
N ALA A 77 2.01 -9.70 19.59
CA ALA A 77 2.28 -11.12 19.68
C ALA A 77 3.70 -11.43 20.21
N SER A 78 4.65 -10.51 20.04
CA SER A 78 6.00 -10.62 20.63
C SER A 78 6.02 -10.40 22.16
N GLY A 79 4.93 -9.91 22.75
CA GLY A 79 4.82 -9.63 24.18
C GLY A 79 5.45 -8.32 24.64
N ILE A 80 5.94 -7.48 23.70
CA ILE A 80 6.63 -6.22 24.02
C ILE A 80 5.64 -5.11 24.36
N PHE A 81 4.54 -4.98 23.62
CA PHE A 81 3.50 -3.96 23.84
C PHE A 81 2.10 -4.57 23.78
N PRO A 82 1.12 -4.04 24.53
CA PRO A 82 -0.26 -4.48 24.38
C PRO A 82 -0.88 -3.97 23.06
N LEU A 83 -1.86 -4.73 22.56
CA LEU A 83 -2.37 -4.60 21.19
C LEU A 83 -3.02 -3.24 20.94
N THR A 84 -3.82 -2.75 21.87
CA THR A 84 -4.57 -1.50 21.73
C THR A 84 -3.61 -0.32 21.57
N GLU A 85 -2.59 -0.26 22.41
CA GLU A 85 -1.57 0.79 22.41
C GLU A 85 -0.74 0.73 21.13
N SER A 86 -0.32 -0.47 20.72
CA SER A 86 0.43 -0.65 19.47
C SER A 86 -0.40 -0.23 18.26
N LEU A 87 -1.67 -0.63 18.19
CA LEU A 87 -2.56 -0.26 17.08
C LEU A 87 -2.78 1.25 17.03
N ILE A 88 -3.09 1.89 18.16
CA ILE A 88 -3.29 3.33 18.20
C ILE A 88 -2.03 4.05 17.74
N ALA A 89 -0.86 3.69 18.25
CA ALA A 89 0.40 4.33 17.91
C ALA A 89 0.76 4.15 16.43
N MET A 90 0.73 2.92 15.92
CA MET A 90 1.17 2.61 14.57
C MET A 90 0.16 3.08 13.53
N VAL A 91 -1.12 2.73 13.67
CA VAL A 91 -2.14 3.02 12.65
C VAL A 91 -2.41 4.51 12.55
N SER A 92 -2.40 5.26 13.66
CA SER A 92 -2.66 6.72 13.61
C SER A 92 -1.61 7.47 12.78
N VAL A 93 -0.33 7.21 13.06
CA VAL A 93 0.78 7.83 12.33
C VAL A 93 0.79 7.38 10.87
N HIS A 94 0.60 6.08 10.62
CA HIS A 94 0.61 5.52 9.28
C HIS A 94 -0.63 5.90 8.45
N ALA A 95 -1.76 6.24 9.09
CA ALA A 95 -2.91 6.80 8.38
C ALA A 95 -2.58 8.17 7.78
N VAL A 96 -1.79 9.00 8.48
CA VAL A 96 -1.35 10.31 7.97
C VAL A 96 -0.26 10.14 6.90
N ILE A 97 0.75 9.31 7.17
CA ILE A 97 1.80 9.00 6.18
C ILE A 97 1.18 8.38 4.92
N GLY A 98 0.21 7.48 5.08
CA GLY A 98 -0.51 6.85 3.98
C GLY A 98 -1.24 7.86 3.10
N LEU A 99 -1.69 9.01 3.64
CA LEU A 99 -2.32 10.06 2.81
C LEU A 99 -1.30 10.68 1.88
N ILE A 100 -0.10 10.95 2.40
CA ILE A 100 1.02 11.47 1.63
C ILE A 100 1.44 10.44 0.56
N GLU A 101 1.58 9.17 0.95
CA GLU A 101 1.92 8.08 0.02
C GLU A 101 0.87 7.90 -1.08
N GLY A 102 -0.42 8.00 -0.74
CA GLY A 102 -1.52 7.99 -1.71
C GLY A 102 -1.43 9.16 -2.69
N LEU A 103 -1.10 10.37 -2.23
CA LEU A 103 -0.90 11.55 -3.10
C LEU A 103 0.30 11.38 -4.02
N ILE A 104 1.43 10.88 -3.49
CA ILE A 104 2.63 10.58 -4.28
C ILE A 104 2.30 9.52 -5.34
N THR A 105 1.61 8.44 -4.95
CA THR A 105 1.16 7.39 -5.86
C THR A 105 0.30 7.96 -6.98
N MET A 106 -0.67 8.81 -6.65
CA MET A 106 -1.51 9.47 -7.65
C MET A 106 -0.70 10.34 -8.61
N ALA A 107 0.28 11.10 -8.11
CA ALA A 107 1.14 11.95 -8.92
C ALA A 107 1.99 11.11 -9.89
N VAL A 108 2.64 10.05 -9.38
CA VAL A 108 3.48 9.15 -10.17
C VAL A 108 2.65 8.43 -11.24
N VAL A 109 1.51 7.84 -10.87
CA VAL A 109 0.63 7.16 -11.83
C VAL A 109 0.11 8.14 -12.88
N SER A 110 -0.30 9.35 -12.49
CA SER A 110 -0.73 10.38 -13.45
C SER A 110 0.37 10.75 -14.43
N PHE A 111 1.61 10.88 -13.95
CA PHE A 111 2.76 11.18 -14.78
C PHE A 111 3.05 10.04 -15.77
N VAL A 112 3.07 8.79 -15.30
CA VAL A 112 3.28 7.61 -16.15
C VAL A 112 2.20 7.53 -17.24
N LEU A 113 0.93 7.75 -16.90
CA LEU A 113 -0.17 7.76 -17.87
C LEU A 113 -0.10 8.89 -18.89
N LYS A 114 0.63 9.96 -18.59
CA LYS A 114 0.86 11.09 -19.49
C LYS A 114 2.04 10.83 -20.43
N VAL A 115 3.14 10.28 -19.92
CA VAL A 115 4.39 10.09 -20.68
C VAL A 115 4.41 8.76 -21.44
N ARG A 116 3.85 7.70 -20.85
CA ARG A 116 3.81 6.33 -21.40
C ARG A 116 2.41 5.73 -21.33
N PRO A 117 1.43 6.31 -22.05
CA PRO A 117 0.05 5.79 -22.07
C PRO A 117 -0.05 4.37 -22.66
N ASP A 118 0.95 3.96 -23.44
CA ASP A 118 1.07 2.63 -24.04
C ASP A 118 1.14 1.50 -23.00
N LEU A 119 1.63 1.78 -21.78
CA LEU A 119 1.73 0.78 -20.70
C LEU A 119 0.37 0.23 -20.24
N LEU A 120 -0.74 0.93 -20.52
CA LEU A 120 -2.09 0.41 -20.25
C LEU A 120 -2.58 -0.61 -21.27
N ASN A 121 -2.00 -0.59 -22.47
CA ASN A 121 -2.43 -1.41 -23.60
C ASN A 121 -1.44 -2.57 -23.87
N LEU A 122 -0.62 -2.93 -22.88
CA LEU A 122 0.24 -4.10 -23.01
C LEU A 122 -0.60 -5.33 -23.34
N GLU A 123 -0.17 -6.08 -24.35
CA GLU A 123 -0.81 -7.31 -24.79
C GLU A 123 -0.84 -8.27 -23.60
N LYS A 124 -2.05 -8.62 -23.15
CA LYS A 124 -2.25 -9.54 -22.03
C LYS A 124 -1.98 -10.94 -22.57
N ILE A 125 -0.80 -11.49 -22.26
CA ILE A 125 -0.42 -12.88 -22.52
C ILE A 125 -1.36 -13.82 -21.78
#